data_AF-A0A223NVR2-F1
#
_entry.id   AF-A0A223NVR2-F1
#
_cell.length_a   1.000
_cell.length_b   1.000
_cell.length_c   1.000
_cell.angle_alpha   90.00
_cell.angle_beta   90.00
_cell.angle_gamma   90.00
#
_symmetry.space_group_name_H-M   'P 1'
#
loop_
_entity.id
_entity.type
_entity.pdbx_description
1 polymer ?
#
loop_
_entity_poly.entity_id
_entity_poly.type
_entity_poly.pdbx_seq_one_letter_code
_entity_poly.pdbx_strand_id
1 'polypeptide(L)'
;MASTNNDPLDFINNSPGIQSGSQADLVQLLLYEIIRVKELITYYDSIPNGGGQLGSSILNELVSEAYNSLVNYDTILMQKYYDLLLNCD
;
A
#
# COMPACT_ATOMS: atom_id res chain seq x y z
N MET A 1 -15.08 -26.74 -20.05
CA MET A 1 -15.54 -25.35 -19.87
C MET A 1 -14.86 -24.83 -18.60
N ALA A 2 -13.87 -23.95 -18.74
CA ALA A 2 -13.21 -23.34 -17.60
C ALA A 2 -14.14 -22.26 -17.04
N SER A 3 -14.72 -22.50 -15.86
CA SER A 3 -15.38 -21.45 -15.09
C SER A 3 -14.27 -20.56 -14.55
N THR A 4 -14.08 -19.39 -15.17
CA THR A 4 -13.24 -18.33 -14.63
C THR A 4 -13.88 -17.90 -13.31
N ASN A 5 -13.36 -18.44 -12.20
CA ASN A 5 -13.65 -17.97 -10.85
C ASN A 5 -13.11 -16.55 -10.71
N ASN A 6 -13.92 -15.59 -11.12
CA ASN A 6 -13.75 -14.17 -10.81
C ASN A 6 -14.24 -13.95 -9.37
N ASP A 7 -13.68 -14.66 -8.40
CA ASP A 7 -13.97 -14.39 -7.00
C ASP A 7 -13.14 -13.16 -6.58
N PRO A 8 -13.78 -12.00 -6.37
CA PRO A 8 -13.08 -10.78 -6.02
C PRO A 8 -12.39 -10.87 -4.66
N LEU A 9 -12.63 -11.91 -3.85
CA LEU A 9 -12.02 -12.10 -2.53
C LEU A 9 -10.88 -13.14 -2.50
N ASP A 10 -10.49 -13.69 -3.66
CA ASP A 10 -9.42 -14.71 -3.73
C ASP A 10 -8.08 -14.20 -3.16
N PHE A 11 -7.84 -12.89 -3.23
CA PHE A 11 -6.66 -12.24 -2.65
C PHE A 11 -6.56 -12.35 -1.12
N ILE A 12 -7.67 -12.61 -0.41
CA ILE A 12 -7.67 -12.81 1.05
C ILE A 12 -7.18 -14.22 1.37
N ASN A 13 -7.65 -15.22 0.61
CA ASN A 13 -7.42 -16.63 0.90
C ASN A 13 -6.04 -17.12 0.41
N ASN A 14 -5.44 -16.42 -0.57
CA ASN A 14 -4.16 -16.79 -1.18
C ASN A 14 -3.01 -15.81 -0.86
N SER A 15 -3.08 -15.02 0.21
CA SER A 15 -1.96 -14.14 0.61
C SER A 15 -0.76 -14.97 1.12
N PRO A 16 0.41 -14.96 0.44
CA PRO A 16 1.63 -15.58 0.96
C PRO A 16 2.03 -14.86 2.25
N GLY A 17 2.22 -15.61 3.34
CA GLY A 17 2.70 -15.04 4.60
C GLY A 17 4.04 -14.32 4.41
N ILE A 18 4.15 -13.14 5.03
CA ILE A 18 5.29 -12.21 4.91
C ILE A 18 6.60 -12.96 5.20
N GLN A 19 7.37 -13.26 4.15
CA GLN A 19 8.75 -13.73 4.28
C GLN A 19 9.62 -12.53 4.62
N SER A 20 10.29 -12.58 5.77
CA SER A 20 11.15 -11.48 6.24
C SER A 20 12.50 -11.51 5.50
N GLY A 21 12.69 -10.68 4.48
CA GLY A 21 13.93 -10.65 3.71
C GLY A 21 14.44 -9.24 3.33
N SER A 22 15.22 -8.60 4.20
CA SER A 22 15.97 -7.34 3.95
C SER A 22 15.10 -6.08 3.74
N GLN A 23 15.59 -4.91 4.16
CA GLN A 23 14.81 -3.67 4.25
C GLN A 23 14.22 -3.16 2.91
N ALA A 24 14.73 -3.61 1.76
CA ALA A 24 14.14 -3.38 0.44
C ALA A 24 12.73 -4.02 0.30
N ASP A 25 12.51 -5.11 1.04
CA ASP A 25 11.24 -5.84 1.09
C ASP A 25 10.17 -5.03 1.82
N LEU A 26 10.52 -4.23 2.83
CA LEU A 26 9.52 -3.44 3.58
C LEU A 26 8.86 -2.36 2.72
N VAL A 27 9.64 -1.61 1.93
CA VAL A 27 9.11 -0.60 1.00
C VAL A 27 8.28 -1.27 -0.08
N GLN A 28 8.76 -2.40 -0.61
CA GLN A 28 8.06 -3.17 -1.63
C GLN A 28 6.76 -3.78 -1.09
N LEU A 29 6.75 -4.32 0.12
CA LEU A 29 5.59 -4.83 0.84
C LEU A 29 4.57 -3.70 1.10
N LEU A 30 5.03 -2.52 1.52
CA LEU A 30 4.15 -1.38 1.72
C LEU A 30 3.50 -0.93 0.40
N LEU A 31 4.27 -0.88 -0.68
CA LEU A 31 3.76 -0.58 -2.02
C LEU A 31 2.73 -1.61 -2.50
N TYR A 32 3.00 -2.91 -2.27
CA TYR A 32 2.05 -3.98 -2.59
C TYR A 32 0.75 -3.84 -1.79
N GLU A 33 0.83 -3.60 -0.49
CA GLU A 33 -0.37 -3.44 0.34
C GLU A 33 -1.16 -2.19 -0.06
N ILE A 34 -0.50 -1.09 -0.42
CA ILE A 34 -1.17 0.11 -0.94
C ILE A 34 -1.94 -0.19 -2.23
N ILE A 35 -1.35 -0.94 -3.18
CA ILE A 35 -2.03 -1.33 -4.42
C ILE A 35 -3.25 -2.20 -4.10
N ARG A 36 -3.10 -3.18 -3.21
CA ARG A 36 -4.18 -4.06 -2.77
C ARG A 36 -5.33 -3.28 -2.12
N VAL A 37 -5.03 -2.31 -1.25
CA VAL A 37 -6.06 -1.47 -0.60
C VAL A 37 -6.78 -0.59 -1.63
N LYS A 38 -6.12 -0.13 -2.70
CA LYS A 38 -6.77 0.61 -3.80
C LYS A 38 -7.81 -0.23 -4.55
N GLU A 39 -7.56 -1.52 -4.74
CA GLU A 39 -8.55 -2.43 -5.31
C GLU A 39 -9.76 -2.57 -4.37
N LEU A 40 -9.51 -2.64 -3.06
CA LEU A 40 -10.55 -2.68 -2.03
C LEU A 40 -11.41 -1.40 -2.01
N ILE A 41 -10.79 -0.23 -2.16
CA ILE A 41 -11.49 1.06 -2.32
C ILE A 41 -12.43 1.00 -3.52
N THR A 42 -11.94 0.52 -4.66
CA THR A 42 -12.73 0.38 -5.89
C THR A 42 -13.97 -0.51 -5.67
N TYR A 43 -13.80 -1.60 -4.91
CA TYR A 43 -14.92 -2.44 -4.50
C TYR A 43 -15.92 -1.67 -3.63
N TYR A 44 -15.47 -0.96 -2.59
CA TYR A 44 -16.37 -0.18 -1.73
C TYR A 44 -17.10 0.94 -2.50
N ASP A 45 -16.44 1.61 -3.44
CA ASP A 45 -17.04 2.62 -4.30
C ASP A 45 -18.11 2.05 -5.24
N SER A 46 -17.99 0.76 -5.61
CA SER A 46 -18.96 0.09 -6.46
C SER A 46 -20.28 -0.25 -5.75
N ILE A 47 -20.33 -0.16 -4.41
CA ILE A 47 -21.54 -0.47 -3.63
C ILE A 47 -22.59 0.63 -3.84
N PRO A 48 -23.79 0.30 -4.35
CA PRO A 48 -24.82 1.28 -4.68
C PRO A 48 -25.40 1.96 -3.44
N ASN A 49 -26.09 3.08 -3.65
CA ASN A 49 -26.75 3.88 -2.61
C ASN A 49 -25.80 4.39 -1.51
N GLY A 50 -24.52 4.54 -1.83
CA GLY A 50 -23.51 5.03 -0.89
C GLY A 50 -23.16 4.05 0.23
N GLY A 51 -23.58 2.79 0.14
CA GLY A 51 -23.35 1.79 1.19
C GLY A 51 -21.88 1.53 1.51
N GLY A 52 -20.98 1.81 0.58
CA GLY A 52 -19.53 1.70 0.78
C GLY A 52 -18.79 3.02 1.04
N GLN A 53 -19.47 4.18 1.08
CA GLN A 53 -18.80 5.49 1.19
C GLN A 53 -17.90 5.62 2.42
N LEU A 54 -18.37 5.18 3.59
CA LEU A 54 -17.57 5.25 4.81
C LEU A 54 -16.32 4.36 4.71
N GLY A 55 -16.48 3.12 4.23
CA GLY A 55 -15.37 2.19 4.04
C GLY A 55 -14.34 2.73 3.03
N SER A 56 -14.81 3.21 1.88
CA SER A 56 -13.96 3.85 0.88
C SER A 56 -13.21 5.07 1.45
N SER A 57 -13.88 5.93 2.22
CA SER A 57 -13.27 7.14 2.78
C SER A 57 -12.14 6.81 3.76
N ILE A 58 -12.37 5.85 4.67
CA ILE A 58 -11.35 5.40 5.64
C ILE A 58 -10.15 4.78 4.92
N LEU A 59 -10.40 3.94 3.90
CA LEU A 59 -9.32 3.30 3.16
C LEU A 59 -8.52 4.31 2.31
N ASN A 60 -9.17 5.33 1.76
CA ASN A 60 -8.48 6.42 1.07
C ASN A 60 -7.56 7.22 2.01
N GLU A 61 -8.02 7.49 3.23
CA GLU A 61 -7.21 8.15 4.26
C GLU A 61 -5.97 7.31 4.61
N LEU A 62 -6.16 6.00 4.83
CA LEU A 62 -5.07 5.07 5.13
C LEU A 62 -4.02 5.01 4.01
N VAL A 63 -4.48 4.96 2.75
CA VAL A 63 -3.58 4.97 1.57
C VAL A 63 -2.81 6.29 1.49
N SER A 64 -3.46 7.42 1.71
CA SER A 64 -2.83 8.74 1.70
C SER A 64 -1.74 8.86 2.76
N GLU A 65 -2.02 8.40 3.98
CA GLU A 65 -1.05 8.41 5.08
C GLU A 65 0.15 7.50 4.81
N ALA A 66 -0.10 6.29 4.27
CA ALA A 66 0.96 5.36 3.88
C ALA A 66 1.87 5.93 2.77
N TYR A 67 1.29 6.59 1.76
CA TYR A 67 2.08 7.28 0.72
C TYR A 67 2.92 8.42 1.29
N ASN A 68 2.35 9.25 2.16
CA ASN A 68 3.10 10.33 2.81
C ASN A 68 4.26 9.79 3.65
N SER A 69 4.06 8.66 4.34
CA SER A 69 5.12 7.98 5.10
C SER A 69 6.27 7.52 4.20
N LEU A 70 5.96 6.92 3.03
CA LEU A 70 6.97 6.49 2.05
C LEU A 70 7.78 7.66 1.50
N VAL A 71 7.12 8.74 1.07
CA VAL A 71 7.80 9.92 0.50
C VAL A 71 8.63 10.64 1.55
N ASN A 72 8.13 10.75 2.78
CA ASN A 72 8.88 11.36 3.89
C ASN A 72 10.10 10.51 4.29
N TYR A 73 10.01 9.19 4.19
CA TYR A 73 11.16 8.32 4.45
C TYR A 73 12.33 8.59 3.48
N ASP A 74 12.03 8.67 2.18
CA ASP A 74 13.04 8.94 1.14
C ASP A 74 13.67 10.33 1.30
N THR A 75 12.87 11.36 1.59
CA THR A 75 13.38 12.73 1.75
C THR A 75 14.27 12.88 2.99
N ILE A 76 13.88 12.30 4.13
CA ILE A 76 14.71 12.30 5.34
C ILE A 76 16.01 11.53 5.12
N LEU A 77 15.96 10.39 4.43
CA LEU A 77 17.14 9.60 4.13
C LEU A 77 18.11 10.36 3.22
N MET A 78 17.60 10.99 2.16
CA MET A 78 18.41 11.83 1.26
C MET A 78 19.04 13.02 1.99
N GLN A 79 18.30 13.66 2.90
CA GLN A 79 18.84 14.75 3.71
C GLN A 79 19.99 14.27 4.60
N LYS A 80 19.86 13.11 5.25
CA LYS A 80 20.95 12.52 6.04
C LYS A 80 22.19 12.21 5.21
N TYR A 81 22.03 11.70 3.97
CA TYR A 81 23.16 11.49 3.06
C TYR A 81 23.84 12.80 2.65
N TYR A 82 23.04 13.83 2.37
CA TYR A 82 23.56 15.16 2.05
C TYR A 82 24.33 15.77 3.22
N ASP A 83 23.77 15.71 4.43
CA ASP A 83 24.43 16.19 5.65
C ASP A 83 25.72 15.41 5.93
N LEU A 84 25.77 14.11 5.65
CA LEU A 84 26.98 13.30 5.78
C LEU A 84 28.08 13.76 4.80
N LEU A 85 27.71 13.97 3.53
CA LEU A 85 28.64 14.43 2.49
C LEU A 85 29.16 15.85 2.76
N LEU A 86 28.31 16.73 3.29
CA LEU A 86 28.67 18.10 3.61
C LEU A 86 29.60 18.21 4.81
N ASN A 87 29.54 17.24 5.74
CA ASN A 87 30.38 17.18 6.94
C ASN A 87 31.59 16.23 6.80
N CYS A 88 31.87 15.70 5.60
CA CYS A 88 33.12 15.03 5.30
C CYS A 88 34.18 16.08 4.93
N ASP A 89 35.04 16.42 5.91
CA ASP A 89 36.34 17.10 5.71
C ASP A 89 37.37 16.19 5.00
#